data_AF-A0A2D7MNJ8-F1
#
_entry.id   AF-A0A2D7MNJ8-F1
#
_cell.length_a   1.000
_cell.length_b   1.000
_cell.length_c   1.000
_cell.angle_alpha   90.00
_cell.angle_beta   90.00
_cell.angle_gamma   90.00
#
_symmetry.space_group_name_H-M   'P 1'
#
loop_
_entity.id
_entity.type
_entity.pdbx_description
1 polymer ?
#
loop_
_entity_poly.entity_id
_entity_poly.type
_entity_poly.pdbx_seq_one_letter_code
_entity_poly.pdbx_strand_id
1 'polypeptide(L)'
;MGASFSAYLYLVAAVMFIMALRGLSSPETARAGNLYGMGGMAIAILTTISMPEVTSYGLIIAGIIIGGGIGAFIAMRIQMTALPQLVAAFHSLVGLAACAVAAAAFYNPTPYGIGVPGNIAMGSLIEMSLGLAIGAITFTGSIIAFGKLQGLITGKPVTFPGQHLLNAILGVLLIVLVAWMATTNSVTAFWLIFIAPRGNSCAISAAERSRSLAVASIAVSVQPSNGTCTSMARITVCISTFSIIITLALLYRHDLVMCNHFPYDYCI
;
A
#
# COMPACT_ATOMS: atom_id res chain seq x y z
N MET A 1 -25.51 9.70 -4.23
CA MET A 1 -25.47 8.41 -4.95
C MET A 1 -25.98 7.31 -4.00
N GLY A 2 -26.78 6.35 -4.46
CA GLY A 2 -27.25 5.26 -3.58
C GLY A 2 -26.13 4.30 -3.18
N ALA A 3 -26.13 3.81 -1.94
CA ALA A 3 -25.08 2.92 -1.42
C ALA A 3 -24.86 1.68 -2.32
N SER A 4 -25.92 1.04 -2.76
CA SER A 4 -25.86 -0.14 -3.65
C SER A 4 -25.23 0.16 -5.01
N PHE A 5 -25.43 1.37 -5.53
CA PHE A 5 -24.87 1.78 -6.82
C PHE A 5 -23.36 2.03 -6.71
N SER A 6 -22.91 2.66 -5.62
CA SER A 6 -21.47 2.83 -5.36
C SER A 6 -20.74 1.49 -5.23
N ALA A 7 -21.35 0.51 -4.54
CA ALA A 7 -20.79 -0.83 -4.40
C ALA A 7 -20.66 -1.55 -5.75
N TYR A 8 -21.65 -1.42 -6.63
CA TYR A 8 -21.60 -1.98 -7.98
C TYR A 8 -20.47 -1.34 -8.82
N LEU A 9 -20.30 -0.02 -8.76
CA LEU A 9 -19.22 0.66 -9.48
C LEU A 9 -17.83 0.25 -8.97
N TYR A 10 -17.67 0.03 -7.66
CA TYR A 10 -16.43 -0.54 -7.13
C TYR A 10 -16.18 -1.98 -7.58
N LEU A 11 -17.23 -2.80 -7.70
CA LEU A 11 -17.12 -4.14 -8.25
C LEU A 11 -16.65 -4.09 -9.72
N VAL A 12 -17.23 -3.20 -10.52
CA VAL A 12 -16.82 -2.98 -11.92
C VAL A 12 -15.36 -2.55 -11.98
N ALA A 13 -14.95 -1.58 -11.15
CA ALA A 13 -13.55 -1.14 -11.08
C ALA A 13 -12.60 -2.30 -10.70
N ALA A 14 -12.98 -3.14 -9.73
CA ALA A 14 -12.20 -4.31 -9.33
C ALA A 14 -12.04 -5.33 -10.49
N VAL A 15 -13.12 -5.62 -11.23
CA VAL A 15 -13.05 -6.49 -12.41
C VAL A 15 -12.13 -5.90 -13.49
N MET A 16 -12.17 -4.59 -13.71
CA MET A 16 -11.27 -3.92 -14.65
C MET A 16 -9.81 -4.02 -14.22
N PHE A 17 -9.49 -3.93 -12.94
CA PHE A 17 -8.12 -4.16 -12.45
C PHE A 17 -7.66 -5.61 -12.64
N ILE A 18 -8.53 -6.60 -12.45
CA ILE A 18 -8.22 -8.01 -12.75
C ILE A 18 -7.90 -8.18 -14.25
N MET A 19 -8.73 -7.58 -15.11
CA MET A 19 -8.51 -7.59 -16.56
C MET A 19 -7.22 -6.86 -16.95
N ALA A 20 -6.86 -5.78 -16.25
CA ALA A 20 -5.61 -5.06 -16.46
C ALA A 20 -4.39 -5.95 -16.17
N LEU A 21 -4.39 -6.65 -15.03
CA LEU A 21 -3.30 -7.56 -14.65
C LEU A 21 -3.20 -8.75 -15.61
N ARG A 22 -4.33 -9.29 -16.05
CA ARG A 22 -4.34 -10.34 -17.08
C ARG A 22 -3.76 -9.83 -18.41
N GLY A 23 -4.15 -8.63 -18.84
CA GLY A 23 -3.64 -8.03 -20.08
C GLY A 23 -2.14 -7.69 -20.03
N LEU A 24 -1.60 -7.38 -18.86
CA LEU A 24 -0.16 -7.08 -18.70
C LEU A 24 0.73 -8.33 -18.79
N SER A 25 0.15 -9.54 -18.71
CA SER A 25 0.90 -10.80 -18.74
C SER A 25 1.38 -11.26 -20.12
N SER A 26 0.90 -10.64 -21.21
CA SER A 26 1.41 -10.91 -22.56
C SER A 26 1.70 -9.61 -23.34
N PRO A 27 2.79 -9.54 -24.12
CA PRO A 27 3.13 -8.34 -24.89
C PRO A 27 2.04 -7.93 -25.89
N GLU A 28 1.32 -8.90 -26.46
CA GLU A 28 0.23 -8.67 -27.42
C GLU A 28 -0.96 -7.95 -26.78
N THR A 29 -1.27 -8.24 -25.51
CA THR A 29 -2.42 -7.68 -24.79
C THR A 29 -2.05 -6.54 -23.82
N ALA A 30 -0.76 -6.23 -23.65
CA ALA A 30 -0.25 -5.26 -22.67
C ALA A 30 -0.87 -3.86 -22.82
N ARG A 31 -1.07 -3.37 -24.05
CA ARG A 31 -1.69 -2.06 -24.30
C ARG A 31 -3.16 -2.04 -23.85
N ALA A 32 -3.91 -3.11 -24.16
CA ALA A 32 -5.29 -3.24 -23.74
C ALA A 32 -5.40 -3.39 -22.21
N GLY A 33 -4.49 -4.16 -21.59
CA GLY A 33 -4.36 -4.27 -20.14
C GLY A 33 -4.20 -2.92 -19.45
N ASN A 34 -3.29 -2.07 -19.95
CA ASN A 34 -3.10 -0.73 -19.42
C ASN A 34 -4.36 0.15 -19.54
N LEU A 35 -5.10 0.05 -20.65
CA LEU A 35 -6.35 0.79 -20.83
C LEU A 35 -7.43 0.37 -19.82
N TYR A 36 -7.56 -0.93 -19.53
CA TYR A 36 -8.45 -1.40 -18.45
C TYR A 36 -8.03 -0.85 -17.09
N GLY A 37 -6.72 -0.76 -16.82
CA GLY A 37 -6.20 -0.18 -15.59
C GLY A 37 -6.55 1.31 -15.43
N MET A 38 -6.35 2.11 -16.49
CA MET A 38 -6.72 3.53 -16.49
C MET A 38 -8.24 3.72 -16.30
N GLY A 39 -9.05 2.93 -17.00
CA GLY A 39 -10.51 2.98 -16.87
C GLY A 39 -10.98 2.59 -15.46
N GLY A 40 -10.42 1.53 -14.88
CA GLY A 40 -10.73 1.09 -13.51
C GLY A 40 -10.39 2.16 -12.47
N MET A 41 -9.23 2.82 -12.60
CA MET A 41 -8.85 3.92 -11.72
C MET A 41 -9.78 5.13 -11.86
N ALA A 42 -10.16 5.49 -13.09
CA ALA A 42 -11.10 6.59 -13.34
C ALA A 42 -12.47 6.34 -12.68
N ILE A 43 -13.03 5.12 -12.83
CA ILE A 43 -14.29 4.74 -12.18
C ILE A 43 -14.17 4.83 -10.65
N ALA A 44 -13.07 4.35 -10.07
CA ALA A 44 -12.87 4.39 -8.63
C ALA A 44 -12.82 5.83 -8.08
N ILE A 45 -12.10 6.74 -8.76
CA ILE A 45 -12.02 8.15 -8.36
C ILE A 45 -13.40 8.81 -8.48
N LEU A 46 -14.07 8.65 -9.62
CA LEU A 46 -15.39 9.26 -9.87
C LEU A 46 -16.44 8.76 -8.87
N THR A 47 -16.41 7.47 -8.55
CA THR A 47 -17.31 6.88 -7.55
C THR A 47 -17.10 7.50 -6.18
N THR A 48 -15.84 7.65 -5.77
CA THR A 48 -15.44 8.20 -4.47
C THR A 48 -15.81 9.67 -4.34
N ILE A 49 -15.60 10.47 -5.39
CA ILE A 49 -15.97 11.90 -5.41
C ILE A 49 -17.50 12.08 -5.39
N SER A 50 -18.26 11.12 -5.94
CA SER A 50 -19.73 11.18 -6.00
C SER A 50 -20.42 10.77 -4.68
N MET A 51 -19.66 10.50 -3.63
CA MET A 51 -20.18 10.16 -2.31
C MET A 51 -20.65 11.42 -1.54
N PRO A 52 -21.81 11.36 -0.87
CA PRO A 52 -22.40 12.52 -0.19
C PRO A 52 -21.56 13.04 0.99
N GLU A 53 -20.67 12.22 1.54
CA GLU A 53 -19.76 12.59 2.63
C GLU A 53 -18.61 13.50 2.17
N VAL A 54 -18.39 13.61 0.85
CA VAL A 54 -17.32 14.43 0.27
C VAL A 54 -17.79 15.88 0.13
N THR A 55 -17.20 16.77 0.93
CA THR A 55 -17.52 18.20 0.93
C THR A 55 -16.44 19.05 0.26
N SER A 56 -15.16 18.66 0.39
CA SER A 56 -14.00 19.48 0.03
C SER A 56 -13.46 19.19 -1.38
N TYR A 57 -14.30 19.37 -2.41
CA TYR A 57 -13.94 19.11 -3.81
C TYR A 57 -12.70 19.89 -4.29
N GLY A 58 -12.56 21.15 -3.86
CA GLY A 58 -11.43 22.00 -4.25
C GLY A 58 -10.07 21.43 -3.84
N LEU A 59 -9.95 20.94 -2.59
CA LEU A 59 -8.72 20.33 -2.09
C LEU A 59 -8.43 18.99 -2.76
N ILE A 60 -9.46 18.18 -3.02
CA ILE A 60 -9.31 16.87 -3.70
C ILE A 60 -8.80 17.08 -5.13
N ILE A 61 -9.46 17.96 -5.89
CA ILE A 61 -9.08 18.24 -7.28
C ILE A 61 -7.68 18.86 -7.34
N ALA A 62 -7.37 19.81 -6.45
CA ALA A 62 -6.03 20.38 -6.36
C ALA A 62 -4.97 19.29 -6.04
N GLY A 63 -5.26 18.39 -5.10
CA GLY A 63 -4.38 17.28 -4.76
C GLY A 63 -4.14 16.32 -5.93
N ILE A 64 -5.18 15.98 -6.70
CA ILE A 64 -5.08 15.14 -7.90
C ILE A 64 -4.24 15.83 -8.97
N ILE A 65 -4.46 17.12 -9.23
CA ILE A 65 -3.74 17.87 -10.25
C ILE A 65 -2.26 18.03 -9.87
N ILE A 66 -1.98 18.41 -8.62
CA ILE A 66 -0.60 18.61 -8.14
C ILE A 66 0.14 17.27 -8.09
N GLY A 67 -0.42 16.27 -7.42
CA GLY A 67 0.20 14.96 -7.26
C GLY A 67 0.33 14.21 -8.59
N GLY A 68 -0.74 14.17 -9.37
CA GLY A 68 -0.77 13.54 -10.70
C GLY A 68 0.12 14.28 -11.71
N GLY A 69 0.16 15.61 -11.67
CA GLY A 69 1.01 16.43 -12.53
C GLY A 69 2.50 16.23 -12.24
N ILE A 70 2.91 16.29 -10.98
CA ILE A 70 4.30 16.03 -10.58
C ILE A 70 4.70 14.60 -10.93
N GLY A 71 3.83 13.61 -10.61
CA GLY A 71 4.08 12.21 -10.93
C GLY A 71 4.25 11.97 -12.43
N ALA A 72 3.35 12.52 -13.25
CA ALA A 72 3.43 12.41 -14.71
C ALA A 72 4.69 13.09 -15.26
N PHE A 73 5.02 14.28 -14.77
CA PHE A 73 6.23 15.00 -15.19
C PHE A 73 7.50 14.19 -14.92
N ILE A 74 7.65 13.64 -13.72
CA ILE A 74 8.81 12.83 -13.35
C ILE A 74 8.85 11.55 -14.20
N ALA A 75 7.71 10.86 -14.38
CA ALA A 75 7.63 9.63 -15.16
C ALA A 75 8.02 9.82 -16.64
N MET A 76 7.71 10.98 -17.23
CA MET A 76 8.06 11.29 -18.62
C MET A 76 9.53 11.67 -18.83
N ARG A 77 10.26 12.03 -17.76
CA ARG A 77 11.64 12.53 -17.84
C ARG A 77 12.69 11.50 -17.42
N ILE A 78 12.29 10.38 -16.81
CA ILE A 78 13.21 9.34 -16.35
C ILE A 78 13.79 8.55 -17.54
N GLN A 79 15.02 8.06 -17.39
CA GLN A 79 15.62 7.11 -18.34
C GLN A 79 15.06 5.70 -18.12
N MET A 80 14.94 4.90 -19.18
CA MET A 80 14.43 3.52 -19.09
C MET A 80 15.34 2.60 -18.24
N THR A 81 16.63 2.92 -18.14
CA THR A 81 17.60 2.23 -17.25
C THR A 81 17.33 2.48 -15.77
N ALA A 82 16.65 3.58 -15.44
CA ALA A 82 16.32 4.02 -14.10
C ALA A 82 14.88 3.67 -13.68
N LEU A 83 14.19 2.80 -14.42
CA LEU A 83 12.84 2.36 -14.04
C LEU A 83 12.77 1.69 -12.66
N PRO A 84 13.70 0.79 -12.26
CA PRO A 84 13.61 0.12 -10.96
C PRO A 84 13.61 1.09 -9.77
N GLN A 85 14.47 2.12 -9.81
CA GLN A 85 14.53 3.13 -8.75
C GLN A 85 13.31 4.03 -8.72
N LEU A 86 12.75 4.38 -9.89
CA LEU A 86 11.54 5.20 -9.95
C LEU A 86 10.33 4.45 -9.36
N VAL A 87 10.21 3.15 -9.65
CA VAL A 87 9.16 2.30 -9.06
C VAL A 87 9.30 2.22 -7.54
N ALA A 88 10.54 2.02 -7.03
CA ALA A 88 10.80 2.03 -5.60
C ALA A 88 10.39 3.37 -4.96
N ALA A 89 10.74 4.50 -5.58
CA ALA A 89 10.38 5.83 -5.10
C ALA A 89 8.86 6.04 -5.05
N PHE A 90 8.12 5.70 -6.11
CA PHE A 90 6.65 5.86 -6.10
C PHE A 90 5.96 4.94 -5.08
N HIS A 91 6.49 3.75 -4.83
CA HIS A 91 5.94 2.86 -3.80
C HIS A 91 6.12 3.42 -2.38
N SER A 92 7.16 4.21 -2.13
CA SER A 92 7.30 4.92 -0.84
C SER A 92 6.16 5.91 -0.61
N LEU A 93 5.71 6.62 -1.64
CA LEU A 93 4.61 7.58 -1.56
C LEU A 93 3.28 6.90 -1.26
N VAL A 94 3.07 5.68 -1.76
CA VAL A 94 1.89 4.85 -1.43
C VAL A 94 1.87 4.50 0.06
N GLY A 95 3.02 4.10 0.63
CA GLY A 95 3.14 3.82 2.06
C GLY A 95 2.87 5.05 2.94
N LEU A 96 3.37 6.22 2.53
CA LEU A 96 3.12 7.48 3.23
C LEU A 96 1.64 7.91 3.12
N ALA A 97 1.01 7.73 1.97
CA ALA A 97 -0.42 7.99 1.79
C ALA A 97 -1.28 7.10 2.71
N ALA A 98 -0.94 5.81 2.85
CA ALA A 98 -1.61 4.91 3.80
C ALA A 98 -1.47 5.40 5.25
N CYS A 99 -0.28 5.86 5.65
CA CYS A 99 -0.06 6.45 6.98
C CYS A 99 -0.88 7.72 7.19
N ALA A 100 -0.97 8.60 6.18
CA ALA A 100 -1.76 9.82 6.24
C ALA A 100 -3.27 9.53 6.34
N VAL A 101 -3.77 8.52 5.62
CA VAL A 101 -5.17 8.07 5.73
C VAL A 101 -5.45 7.47 7.11
N ALA A 102 -4.53 6.67 7.65
CA ALA A 102 -4.65 6.14 9.01
C ALA A 102 -4.67 7.26 10.06
N ALA A 103 -3.82 8.29 9.90
CA ALA A 103 -3.84 9.46 10.79
C ALA A 103 -5.16 10.23 10.67
N ALA A 104 -5.65 10.47 9.46
CA ALA A 104 -6.93 11.15 9.24
C ALA A 104 -8.10 10.40 9.89
N ALA A 105 -8.14 9.07 9.76
CA ALA A 105 -9.16 8.23 10.38
C ALA A 105 -9.08 8.20 11.90
N PHE A 106 -7.87 8.21 12.47
CA PHE A 106 -7.67 8.23 13.92
C PHE A 106 -8.09 9.56 14.56
N TYR A 107 -7.67 10.69 13.98
CA TYR A 107 -7.96 12.01 14.54
C TYR A 107 -9.38 12.50 14.25
N ASN A 108 -10.01 12.05 13.17
CA ASN A 108 -11.38 12.41 12.84
C ASN A 108 -12.19 11.18 12.40
N PRO A 109 -12.65 10.34 13.36
CA PRO A 109 -13.34 9.09 13.07
C PRO A 109 -14.80 9.24 12.61
N THR A 110 -15.44 10.39 12.88
CA THR A 110 -16.88 10.59 12.63
C THR A 110 -17.25 10.52 11.14
N PRO A 111 -16.53 11.16 10.20
CA PRO A 111 -16.80 11.05 8.76
C PRO A 111 -16.64 9.63 8.20
N TYR A 112 -15.87 8.79 8.87
CA TYR A 112 -15.65 7.40 8.44
C TYR A 112 -16.67 6.42 9.04
N GLY A 113 -17.55 6.88 9.94
CA GLY A 113 -18.55 6.05 10.62
C GLY A 113 -17.95 5.01 11.56
N ILE A 114 -16.71 5.20 12.04
CA ILE A 114 -15.98 4.24 12.87
C ILE A 114 -16.06 4.54 14.38
N GLY A 115 -16.61 5.70 14.75
CA GLY A 115 -16.82 6.11 16.14
C GLY A 115 -16.66 7.61 16.36
N VAL A 116 -16.42 7.98 17.62
CA VAL A 116 -16.10 9.36 18.05
C VAL A 116 -14.66 9.41 18.57
N PRO A 117 -14.00 10.58 18.58
CA PRO A 117 -12.66 10.70 19.16
C PRO A 117 -12.60 10.12 20.57
N GLY A 118 -11.68 9.19 20.82
CA GLY A 118 -11.54 8.49 22.09
C GLY A 118 -12.41 7.24 22.27
N ASN A 119 -13.37 6.97 21.37
CA ASN A 119 -14.18 5.76 21.39
C ASN A 119 -14.43 5.25 19.95
N ILE A 120 -13.41 4.61 19.38
CA ILE A 120 -13.44 3.99 18.05
C ILE A 120 -13.67 2.48 18.22
N ALA A 121 -14.44 1.87 17.31
CA ALA A 121 -14.66 0.43 17.31
C ALA A 121 -13.34 -0.36 17.20
N MET A 122 -13.20 -1.39 18.04
CA MET A 122 -11.98 -2.21 18.14
C MET A 122 -11.53 -2.78 16.77
N GLY A 123 -12.48 -3.25 15.95
CA GLY A 123 -12.17 -3.77 14.60
C GLY A 123 -11.52 -2.72 13.69
N SER A 124 -12.01 -1.48 13.71
CA SER A 124 -11.47 -0.39 12.92
C SER A 124 -10.11 0.10 13.43
N LEU A 125 -9.85 0.01 14.74
CA LEU A 125 -8.53 0.28 15.30
C LEU A 125 -7.50 -0.76 14.84
N ILE A 126 -7.88 -2.04 14.79
CA ILE A 126 -7.00 -3.11 14.29
C ILE A 126 -6.71 -2.90 12.80
N GLU A 127 -7.72 -2.66 11.97
CA GLU A 127 -7.54 -2.41 10.52
C GLU A 127 -6.60 -1.22 10.25
N MET A 128 -6.83 -0.10 10.94
CA MET A 128 -6.06 1.12 10.77
C MET A 128 -4.63 0.97 11.28
N SER A 129 -4.43 0.31 12.43
CA SER A 129 -3.08 0.08 12.98
C SER A 129 -2.25 -0.84 12.09
N LEU A 130 -2.86 -1.84 11.47
CA LEU A 130 -2.21 -2.71 10.48
C LEU A 130 -1.88 -1.93 9.20
N GLY A 131 -2.79 -1.10 8.71
CA GLY A 131 -2.53 -0.20 7.57
C GLY A 131 -1.38 0.79 7.84
N LEU A 132 -1.31 1.36 9.05
CA LEU A 132 -0.24 2.24 9.49
C LEU A 132 1.11 1.53 9.57
N ALA A 133 1.13 0.34 10.18
CA ALA A 133 2.32 -0.50 10.29
C ALA A 133 2.89 -0.87 8.91
N ILE A 134 2.05 -1.39 8.03
CA ILE A 134 2.43 -1.79 6.67
C ILE A 134 2.90 -0.55 5.89
N GLY A 135 2.16 0.55 5.94
CA GLY A 135 2.53 1.80 5.28
C GLY A 135 3.89 2.33 5.71
N ALA A 136 4.19 2.28 7.01
CA ALA A 136 5.48 2.71 7.56
C ALA A 136 6.64 1.79 7.14
N ILE A 137 6.42 0.48 7.11
CA ILE A 137 7.40 -0.52 6.64
C ILE A 137 7.67 -0.32 5.14
N THR A 138 6.61 -0.17 4.34
CA THR A 138 6.73 0.09 2.89
C THR A 138 7.48 1.38 2.61
N PHE A 139 7.12 2.47 3.30
CA PHE A 139 7.79 3.76 3.13
C PHE A 139 9.30 3.66 3.39
N THR A 140 9.69 3.06 4.50
CA THR A 140 11.11 2.92 4.88
C THR A 140 11.87 1.94 3.97
N GLY A 141 11.29 0.78 3.66
CA GLY A 141 11.88 -0.20 2.76
C GLY A 141 12.10 0.35 1.34
N SER A 142 11.12 1.07 0.81
CA SER A 142 11.21 1.70 -0.51
C SER A 142 12.28 2.79 -0.61
N ILE A 143 12.47 3.60 0.46
CA ILE A 143 13.54 4.61 0.49
C ILE A 143 14.93 3.96 0.48
N ILE A 144 15.12 2.89 1.25
CA ILE A 144 16.40 2.17 1.27
C ILE A 144 16.65 1.48 -0.07
N ALA A 145 15.62 0.86 -0.66
CA ALA A 145 15.71 0.27 -2.00
C ALA A 145 16.09 1.31 -3.08
N PHE A 146 15.46 2.49 -3.04
CA PHE A 146 15.82 3.61 -3.90
C PHE A 146 17.28 4.04 -3.69
N GLY A 147 17.72 4.19 -2.44
CA GLY A 147 19.10 4.57 -2.12
C GLY A 147 20.15 3.56 -2.60
N LYS A 148 19.84 2.25 -2.53
CA LYS A 148 20.73 1.20 -3.06
C LYS A 148 20.82 1.23 -4.58
N LEU A 149 19.70 1.40 -5.28
CA LEU A 149 19.68 1.45 -6.75
C LEU A 149 20.31 2.73 -7.33
N GLN A 150 20.23 3.84 -6.59
CA GLN A 150 20.90 5.11 -6.93
C GLN A 150 22.41 5.10 -6.60
N GLY A 151 22.92 4.06 -5.93
CA GLY A 151 24.31 4.02 -5.46
C GLY A 151 24.63 4.94 -4.26
N LEU A 152 23.60 5.53 -3.62
CA LEU A 152 23.76 6.33 -2.40
C LEU A 152 24.02 5.46 -1.16
N ILE A 153 23.54 4.22 -1.18
CA ILE A 153 23.71 3.21 -0.13
C ILE A 153 24.45 2.01 -0.73
N THR A 154 25.34 1.38 0.05
CA THR A 154 26.07 0.19 -0.39
C THR A 154 25.12 -0.93 -0.79
N GLY A 155 25.30 -1.48 -2.00
CA GLY A 155 24.50 -2.61 -2.51
C GLY A 155 24.89 -3.98 -1.93
N LYS A 156 25.91 -4.05 -1.07
CA LYS A 156 26.34 -5.28 -0.41
C LYS A 156 25.32 -5.68 0.65
N PRO A 157 24.94 -6.98 0.71
CA PRO A 157 24.09 -7.51 1.78
C PRO A 157 24.62 -7.16 3.16
N VAL A 158 23.92 -6.31 3.91
CA VAL A 158 24.25 -6.01 5.31
C VAL A 158 23.70 -7.13 6.20
N THR A 159 24.57 -8.08 6.56
CA THR A 159 24.26 -9.15 7.51
C THR A 159 24.86 -8.83 8.88
N PHE A 160 24.09 -9.01 9.96
CA PHE A 160 24.56 -8.88 11.34
C PHE A 160 24.09 -10.07 12.18
N PRO A 161 24.87 -10.51 13.18
CA PRO A 161 24.48 -11.61 14.05
C PRO A 161 23.21 -11.24 14.83
N GLY A 162 22.21 -12.12 14.84
CA GLY A 162 20.94 -11.91 15.55
C GLY A 162 19.80 -11.26 14.73
N GLN A 163 19.93 -11.13 13.42
CA GLN A 163 18.89 -10.57 12.53
C GLN A 163 17.50 -11.21 12.71
N HIS A 164 17.43 -12.54 12.72
CA HIS A 164 16.15 -13.25 12.87
C HIS A 164 15.49 -12.99 14.22
N LEU A 165 16.29 -12.91 15.29
CA LEU A 165 15.81 -12.59 16.63
C LEU A 165 15.29 -11.15 16.69
N LEU A 166 16.03 -10.18 16.13
CA LEU A 166 15.57 -8.79 16.09
C LEU A 166 14.27 -8.63 15.29
N ASN A 167 14.18 -9.25 14.12
CA ASN A 167 12.96 -9.21 13.30
C ASN A 167 11.77 -9.86 14.02
N ALA A 168 12.00 -10.97 14.74
CA ALA A 168 10.97 -11.61 15.56
C ALA A 168 10.51 -10.71 16.71
N ILE A 169 11.45 -10.08 17.43
CA ILE A 169 11.14 -9.13 18.51
C ILE A 169 10.33 -7.95 17.97
N LEU A 170 10.69 -7.41 16.81
CA LEU A 170 9.96 -6.29 16.20
C LEU A 170 8.57 -6.70 15.72
N GLY A 171 8.41 -7.92 15.19
CA GLY A 171 7.10 -8.47 14.85
C GLY A 171 6.20 -8.63 16.08
N VAL A 172 6.74 -9.18 17.18
CA VAL A 172 6.02 -9.31 18.45
C VAL A 172 5.68 -7.93 19.03
N LEU A 173 6.62 -6.99 19.01
CA LEU A 173 6.41 -5.62 19.46
C LEU A 173 5.26 -4.95 18.69
N LEU A 174 5.19 -5.17 17.37
CA LEU A 174 4.13 -4.63 16.54
C LEU A 174 2.76 -5.18 16.94
N ILE A 175 2.66 -6.49 17.18
CA ILE A 175 1.42 -7.13 17.67
C ILE A 175 1.01 -6.56 19.03
N VAL A 176 1.96 -6.38 19.95
CA VAL A 176 1.70 -5.78 21.27
C VAL A 176 1.22 -4.35 21.15
N LEU A 177 1.84 -3.53 20.28
CA LEU A 177 1.42 -2.15 20.04
C LEU A 177 0.02 -2.08 19.41
N VAL A 178 -0.31 -2.99 18.49
CA VAL A 178 -1.66 -3.10 17.91
C VAL A 178 -2.69 -3.47 18.98
N ALA A 179 -2.38 -4.44 19.86
CA ALA A 179 -3.27 -4.83 20.96
C ALA A 179 -3.46 -3.67 21.97
N TRP A 180 -2.39 -2.94 22.27
CA TRP A 180 -2.46 -1.76 23.14
C TRP A 180 -3.30 -0.64 22.52
N MET A 181 -3.13 -0.36 21.22
CA MET A 181 -3.95 0.57 20.47
C MET A 181 -5.43 0.17 20.50
N ALA A 182 -5.72 -1.09 20.20
CA ALA A 182 -7.09 -1.62 20.11
C ALA A 182 -7.86 -1.56 21.44
N THR A 183 -7.16 -1.61 22.57
CA THR A 183 -7.76 -1.58 23.92
C THR A 183 -7.84 -0.17 24.52
N THR A 184 -6.91 0.72 24.18
CA THR A 184 -6.78 2.02 24.88
C THR A 184 -7.04 3.26 24.02
N ASN A 185 -7.19 3.13 22.69
CA ASN A 185 -7.29 4.28 21.77
C ASN A 185 -6.14 5.32 21.95
N SER A 186 -4.98 4.86 22.43
CA SER A 186 -3.89 5.74 22.83
C SER A 186 -3.20 6.39 21.62
N VAL A 187 -3.11 7.72 21.62
CA VAL A 187 -2.33 8.50 20.65
C VAL A 187 -0.86 8.10 20.67
N THR A 188 -0.32 7.74 21.84
CA THR A 188 1.07 7.29 21.97
C THR A 188 1.29 5.97 21.24
N ALA A 189 0.35 5.03 21.34
CA ALA A 189 0.43 3.77 20.60
C ALA A 189 0.42 4.02 19.07
N PHE A 190 -0.32 5.02 18.60
CA PHE A 190 -0.37 5.39 17.16
C PHE A 190 1.02 5.77 16.66
N TRP A 191 1.67 6.71 17.34
CA TRP A 191 2.99 7.20 16.94
C TRP A 191 4.07 6.14 17.12
N LEU A 192 3.98 5.29 18.14
CA LEU A 192 4.90 4.18 18.32
C LEU A 192 4.79 3.16 17.17
N ILE A 193 3.58 2.86 16.69
CA ILE A 193 3.39 2.00 15.51
C ILE A 193 4.00 2.64 14.25
N PHE A 194 3.91 3.96 14.10
CA PHE A 194 4.52 4.68 12.98
C PHE A 194 6.05 4.73 13.05
N ILE A 195 6.63 4.86 14.24
CA ILE A 195 8.07 5.07 14.45
C ILE A 195 8.83 3.75 14.63
N ALA A 196 8.25 2.76 15.32
CA ALA A 196 8.93 1.50 15.64
C ALA A 196 9.52 0.79 14.39
N PRO A 197 8.88 0.80 13.21
CA PRO A 197 9.46 0.27 11.98
C PRO A 197 10.62 1.11 11.41
N ARG A 198 10.67 2.42 11.70
CA ARG A 198 11.68 3.37 11.18
C ARG A 198 13.01 3.30 11.92
N GLY A 199 12.96 3.00 13.22
CA GLY A 199 14.09 3.19 14.13
C GLY A 199 15.19 2.11 14.10
N ASN A 200 14.94 0.95 13.48
CA ASN A 200 15.81 -0.21 13.66
C ASN A 200 16.19 -0.86 12.33
N SER A 201 17.30 -1.60 12.34
CA SER A 201 17.91 -2.44 11.28
C SER A 201 16.95 -3.37 10.51
N CYS A 202 15.66 -3.38 10.84
CA CYS A 202 14.57 -4.07 10.17
C CYS A 202 14.20 -3.44 8.83
N ALA A 203 14.29 -2.11 8.66
CA ALA A 203 14.13 -1.48 7.35
C ALA A 203 15.27 -1.89 6.41
N ILE A 204 16.48 -2.06 6.95
CA ILE A 204 17.67 -2.55 6.24
C ILE A 204 17.48 -4.03 5.89
N SER A 205 17.08 -4.89 6.84
CA SER A 205 16.80 -6.31 6.61
C SER A 205 15.63 -6.55 5.63
N ALA A 206 14.55 -5.76 5.72
CA ALA A 206 13.43 -5.81 4.80
C ALA A 206 13.83 -5.32 3.40
N ALA A 207 14.69 -4.29 3.30
CA ALA A 207 15.29 -3.82 2.05
C ALA A 207 16.37 -4.77 1.48
N GLU A 208 16.96 -5.65 2.30
CA GLU A 208 17.90 -6.70 1.89
C GLU A 208 17.15 -7.91 1.30
N ARG A 209 15.99 -8.25 1.86
CA ARG A 209 15.11 -9.33 1.38
C ARG A 209 14.14 -8.90 0.27
N SER A 210 14.15 -7.63 -0.10
CA SER A 210 13.26 -7.03 -1.11
C SER A 210 13.78 -7.06 -2.54
N ARG A 211 14.57 -8.05 -2.94
CA ARG A 211 14.50 -8.47 -4.35
C ARG A 211 13.23 -9.27 -4.65
N SER A 212 12.54 -9.80 -3.62
CA SER A 212 11.29 -10.56 -3.78
C SER A 212 10.23 -10.31 -2.69
N LEU A 213 10.59 -9.81 -1.48
CA LEU A 213 9.67 -9.81 -0.33
C LEU A 213 9.07 -8.45 0.10
N ALA A 214 9.45 -7.29 -0.47
CA ALA A 214 8.73 -6.03 -0.16
C ALA A 214 7.25 -6.07 -0.55
N VAL A 215 6.90 -7.01 -1.41
CA VAL A 215 5.52 -7.22 -1.84
C VAL A 215 4.81 -8.21 -0.88
N ALA A 216 5.50 -9.12 -0.20
CA ALA A 216 4.93 -10.38 0.32
C ALA A 216 4.35 -10.34 1.75
N SER A 217 3.83 -9.20 2.24
CA SER A 217 3.26 -9.15 3.60
C SER A 217 2.01 -8.28 3.69
N ILE A 218 0.94 -8.70 3.03
CA ILE A 218 -0.42 -8.19 3.31
C ILE A 218 -1.41 -9.35 3.22
N ALA A 219 -1.60 -10.04 4.35
CA ALA A 219 -2.71 -10.95 4.56
C ALA A 219 -3.37 -10.59 5.89
N VAL A 220 -4.27 -9.63 5.86
CA VAL A 220 -5.27 -9.44 6.91
C VAL A 220 -6.61 -9.67 6.24
N SER A 221 -7.16 -10.86 6.46
CA SER A 221 -8.55 -11.15 6.13
C SER A 221 -9.44 -10.28 7.01
N VAL A 222 -10.30 -9.44 6.43
CA VAL A 222 -11.43 -8.89 7.16
C VAL A 222 -12.71 -9.15 6.39
N GLN A 223 -13.50 -10.07 6.95
CA GLN A 223 -14.88 -10.39 6.61
C GLN A 223 -15.81 -9.40 7.34
N PRO A 224 -16.99 -9.04 6.81
CA PRO A 224 -17.82 -7.98 7.37
C PRO A 224 -18.55 -8.46 8.62
N SER A 225 -18.25 -7.88 9.79
CA SER A 225 -19.06 -8.08 11.01
C SER A 225 -20.12 -6.99 11.14
N ASN A 226 -21.08 -6.91 10.20
CA ASN A 226 -22.35 -6.15 10.21
C ASN A 226 -22.53 -5.28 8.96
N GLY A 227 -23.10 -5.86 7.90
CA GLY A 227 -24.10 -5.30 6.97
C GLY A 227 -24.03 -3.88 6.38
N THR A 228 -23.07 -3.01 6.69
CA THR A 228 -23.03 -1.63 6.18
C THR A 228 -21.68 -1.32 5.54
N CYS A 229 -21.67 -1.19 4.21
CA CYS A 229 -20.55 -0.72 3.38
C CYS A 229 -20.33 0.79 3.51
N THR A 230 -20.05 1.31 4.70
CA THR A 230 -20.03 2.79 4.93
C THR A 230 -18.68 3.38 5.32
N SER A 231 -17.61 2.62 5.52
CA SER A 231 -16.30 3.22 5.82
C SER A 231 -15.41 3.28 4.57
N MET A 232 -15.18 4.49 4.05
CA MET A 232 -14.18 4.76 3.02
C MET A 232 -12.77 4.27 3.42
N ALA A 233 -12.46 4.22 4.73
CA ALA A 233 -11.25 3.61 5.28
C ALA A 233 -11.16 2.09 5.02
N ARG A 234 -12.29 1.38 5.04
CA ARG A 234 -12.37 -0.06 4.71
C ARG A 234 -12.20 -0.29 3.21
N ILE A 235 -12.63 0.66 2.37
CA ILE A 235 -12.47 0.59 0.92
C ILE A 235 -11.02 0.88 0.50
N THR A 236 -10.32 1.82 1.14
CA THR A 236 -8.88 2.00 0.88
C THR A 236 -8.09 0.76 1.26
N VAL A 237 -8.38 0.15 2.43
CA VAL A 237 -7.76 -1.12 2.85
C VAL A 237 -8.19 -2.27 1.93
N CYS A 238 -9.47 -2.43 1.56
CA CYS A 238 -9.91 -3.48 0.66
C CYS A 238 -9.37 -3.33 -0.77
N ILE A 239 -9.39 -2.13 -1.38
CA ILE A 239 -8.92 -1.92 -2.76
C ILE A 239 -7.39 -2.07 -2.84
N SER A 240 -6.65 -1.52 -1.87
CA SER A 240 -5.20 -1.72 -1.83
C SER A 240 -4.87 -3.18 -1.53
N THR A 241 -5.56 -3.84 -0.61
CA THR A 241 -5.34 -5.26 -0.28
C THR A 241 -5.73 -6.19 -1.44
N PHE A 242 -6.82 -5.94 -2.17
CA PHE A 242 -7.25 -6.79 -3.30
C PHE A 242 -6.37 -6.62 -4.54
N SER A 243 -6.03 -5.38 -4.92
CA SER A 243 -5.08 -5.13 -6.02
C SER A 243 -3.69 -5.65 -5.66
N ILE A 244 -3.22 -5.48 -4.42
CA ILE A 244 -1.91 -5.96 -3.98
C ILE A 244 -1.89 -7.49 -3.86
N ILE A 245 -2.95 -8.16 -3.39
CA ILE A 245 -3.04 -9.64 -3.35
C ILE A 245 -3.02 -10.26 -4.75
N ILE A 246 -3.74 -9.69 -5.72
CA ILE A 246 -3.76 -10.23 -7.08
C ILE A 246 -2.44 -9.92 -7.79
N THR A 247 -1.91 -8.70 -7.63
CA THR A 247 -0.57 -8.35 -8.11
C THR A 247 0.52 -9.22 -7.46
N LEU A 248 0.38 -9.57 -6.18
CA LEU A 248 1.27 -10.49 -5.45
C LEU A 248 1.18 -11.92 -5.94
N ALA A 249 -0.02 -12.47 -6.00
CA ALA A 249 -0.22 -13.85 -6.44
C ALA A 249 0.26 -14.05 -7.89
N LEU A 250 0.13 -13.00 -8.72
CA LEU A 250 0.60 -13.02 -10.10
C LEU A 250 2.10 -12.71 -10.22
N LEU A 251 2.67 -11.75 -9.49
CA LEU A 251 4.12 -11.49 -9.49
C LEU A 251 4.90 -12.62 -8.83
N TYR A 252 4.44 -13.21 -7.73
CA TYR A 252 5.12 -14.35 -7.11
C TYR A 252 5.13 -15.56 -8.05
N ARG A 253 4.05 -15.77 -8.81
CA ARG A 253 3.98 -16.78 -9.87
C ARG A 253 4.87 -16.42 -11.06
N HIS A 254 4.92 -15.14 -11.45
CA HIS A 254 5.71 -14.67 -12.59
C HIS A 254 7.22 -14.65 -12.29
N ASP A 255 7.65 -14.25 -11.09
CA ASP A 255 9.04 -14.24 -10.65
C ASP A 255 9.56 -15.67 -10.40
N LEU A 256 8.73 -16.58 -9.90
CA LEU A 256 9.06 -18.02 -9.84
C LEU A 256 9.18 -18.64 -11.25
N VAL A 257 8.34 -18.22 -12.20
CA VAL A 257 8.43 -18.69 -13.60
C VAL A 257 9.64 -18.10 -14.31
N MET A 258 9.94 -16.81 -14.12
CA MET A 258 11.12 -16.15 -14.68
C MET A 258 12.43 -16.71 -14.11
N CYS A 259 12.51 -16.96 -12.79
CA CYS A 259 13.67 -17.62 -12.18
C CYS A 259 13.84 -19.08 -12.64
N ASN A 260 12.76 -19.77 -13.00
CA ASN A 260 12.83 -21.14 -13.52
C ASN A 260 13.09 -21.23 -15.02
N HIS A 261 12.94 -20.15 -15.79
CA HIS A 261 13.19 -20.13 -17.24
C HIS A 261 14.50 -19.45 -17.65
N PHE A 262 15.09 -18.61 -16.79
CA PHE A 262 16.36 -17.94 -17.07
C PHE A 262 17.41 -18.35 -16.02
N PRO A 263 18.23 -19.38 -16.28
CA PRO A 263 19.45 -19.57 -15.52
C PRO A 263 20.33 -18.30 -15.64
N TYR A 264 21.00 -17.98 -14.54
CA TYR A 264 21.78 -16.77 -14.26
C TYR A 264 22.98 -16.48 -15.18
N ASP A 265 22.83 -16.51 -16.51
CA ASP A 265 23.97 -16.36 -17.43
C ASP A 265 24.06 -15.00 -18.15
N TYR A 266 23.15 -14.05 -17.88
CA TYR A 266 23.19 -12.73 -18.54
C TYR A 266 22.90 -11.57 -17.56
N CYS A 267 23.91 -11.20 -16.76
CA CYS A 267 24.02 -9.86 -16.18
C CYS A 267 25.50 -9.47 -16.18
N ILE A 268 25.87 -8.68 -17.19
CA ILE A 268 27.05 -7.82 -17.20
C ILE A 268 26.65 -6.52 -16.51
#